data_AF-A0A4C1X7V9-F1
#
_entry.id   AF-A0A4C1X7V9-F1
#
_cell.length_a   1.000
_cell.length_b   1.000
_cell.length_c   1.000
_cell.angle_alpha   90.00
_cell.angle_beta   90.00
_cell.angle_gamma   90.00
#
_symmetry.space_group_name_H-M   'P 1'
#
loop_
_entity.id
_entity.type
_entity.pdbx_description
1 polymer ?
#
loop_
_entity_poly.entity_id
_entity_poly.type
_entity_poly.pdbx_seq_one_letter_code
_entity_poly.pdbx_strand_id
1 'polypeptide(L)'
;MSPEPQAGLSQEEAMDIEEKIESSDSDFEYDLKAPELFNQTDLNDFIRDLGLSKSASEILASRLKERNLVTKETRISYYRTRERNHLKYFAEEDNFVFCKDIPGLMAAMRLKNYASNEWRLFIDSSKRSLKCVLLHNGNKLGSLPIAHSTKAKEEYTTIALILDKIKYEEHKWLICVDLKMVNFLLGQQGGYTKYPCFLCLWDSRAKSQHWTKRDWPPRVALVPGEKNVINPLLVSRNRIILPPLHIKLGLIKQFVKGLDKSGNCFLFLSKKFPKLSAEKIKAGIFDGPQIRSLIKDPNFTDTMTKIDKKAWNEFVWLVHNFLGNKKSMDFSHHVEELMCQFQKLGCNMSIKLHFLHNHLDYFPSNLGDLSEEQGERFHQDLRTMEERYQGHWNAHMMADYCWSIQNSPQPSASARKSTKRKRSAGVVKKTTKNDVISAAPTTPVAAPAQFGLPLRTHDSRP
;
A
#
# COMPACT_ATOMS: atom_id res chain seq x y z
N MET A 1 -2.59 60.38 -48.40
CA MET A 1 -1.93 59.22 -49.02
C MET A 1 -1.98 58.08 -48.01
N SER A 2 -2.52 56.96 -48.46
CA SER A 2 -2.81 55.74 -47.70
C SER A 2 -1.55 55.09 -47.11
N PRO A 3 -1.67 54.34 -46.01
CA PRO A 3 -0.67 53.33 -45.64
C PRO A 3 -0.82 52.09 -46.54
N GLU A 4 0.32 51.50 -46.89
CA GLU A 4 0.51 50.32 -47.74
C GLU A 4 -0.13 49.04 -47.15
N PRO A 5 -0.53 48.08 -48.00
CA PRO A 5 -1.06 46.79 -47.56
C PRO A 5 0.07 45.83 -47.14
N GLN A 6 -0.07 45.21 -45.96
CA GLN A 6 0.71 44.03 -45.58
C GLN A 6 0.33 42.83 -46.45
N ALA A 7 1.34 42.15 -46.99
CA ALA A 7 1.22 40.97 -47.84
C ALA A 7 0.46 39.84 -47.15
N GLY A 8 -0.58 39.32 -47.81
CA GLY A 8 -1.24 38.07 -47.44
C GLY A 8 -0.36 36.86 -47.79
N LEU A 9 -0.43 35.83 -46.94
CA LEU A 9 0.15 34.50 -47.18
C LEU A 9 -0.33 33.95 -48.53
N SER A 10 0.56 33.32 -49.29
CA SER A 10 0.23 32.78 -50.61
C SER A 10 -0.66 31.54 -50.49
N GLN A 11 -1.47 31.27 -51.52
CA GLN A 11 -2.37 30.11 -51.56
C GLN A 11 -1.65 28.75 -51.45
N GLU A 12 -0.35 28.69 -51.77
CA GLU A 12 0.48 27.49 -51.57
C GLU A 12 0.81 27.24 -50.09
N GLU A 13 1.04 28.29 -49.29
CA GLU A 13 1.28 28.14 -47.84
C GLU A 13 0.01 27.75 -47.06
N ALA A 14 -1.17 28.06 -47.59
CA ALA A 14 -2.45 27.61 -47.03
C ALA A 14 -2.74 26.13 -47.33
N MET A 15 -2.43 25.66 -48.54
CA MET A 15 -2.59 24.25 -48.92
C MET A 15 -1.65 23.31 -48.16
N ASP A 16 -0.43 23.76 -47.84
CA ASP A 16 0.57 22.97 -47.10
C ASP A 16 0.25 22.83 -45.59
N ILE A 17 -0.66 23.68 -45.08
CA ILE A 17 -1.20 23.60 -43.70
C ILE A 17 -2.43 22.69 -43.65
N GLU A 18 -3.28 22.70 -44.67
CA GLU A 18 -4.42 21.76 -44.78
C GLU A 18 -3.95 20.32 -44.95
N GLU A 19 -2.90 20.06 -45.75
CA GLU A 19 -2.38 18.71 -45.98
C GLU A 19 -1.63 18.13 -44.75
N LYS A 20 -1.16 18.99 -43.83
CA LYS A 20 -0.51 18.57 -42.57
C LYS A 20 -1.47 18.23 -41.44
N ILE A 21 -2.74 18.61 -41.52
CA ILE A 21 -3.74 18.28 -40.50
C ILE A 21 -4.38 16.90 -40.75
N GLU A 22 -4.39 16.41 -41.99
CA GLU A 22 -5.03 15.14 -42.34
C GLU A 22 -4.19 13.87 -42.06
N SER A 23 -2.92 13.98 -41.63
CA SER A 23 -2.04 12.81 -41.49
C SER A 23 -1.67 12.37 -40.06
N SER A 24 -2.28 12.92 -38.99
CA SER A 24 -1.84 12.61 -37.62
C SER A 24 -2.83 11.91 -36.68
N ASP A 25 -3.94 11.33 -37.15
CA ASP A 25 -4.84 10.59 -36.25
C ASP A 25 -5.55 9.39 -36.93
N SER A 26 -4.84 8.66 -37.79
CA SER A 26 -5.38 7.54 -38.58
C SER A 26 -5.61 6.23 -37.80
N ASP A 27 -5.75 6.26 -36.48
CA ASP A 27 -5.96 5.07 -35.63
C ASP A 27 -7.42 4.92 -35.14
N PHE A 28 -8.34 5.77 -35.62
CA PHE A 28 -9.76 5.66 -35.31
C PHE A 28 -10.61 5.73 -36.58
N GLU A 29 -11.00 4.55 -37.06
CA GLU A 29 -12.11 4.40 -38.01
C GLU A 29 -13.39 4.93 -37.31
N TYR A 30 -13.88 6.10 -37.73
CA TYR A 30 -15.15 6.64 -37.23
C TYR A 30 -16.29 5.78 -37.80
N ASP A 31 -16.76 4.81 -37.01
CA ASP A 31 -18.02 4.12 -37.29
C ASP A 31 -19.15 5.17 -37.23
N LEU A 32 -19.75 5.51 -38.38
CA LEU A 32 -20.83 6.50 -38.53
C LEU A 32 -22.16 6.07 -37.88
N LYS A 33 -22.12 5.10 -36.96
CA LYS A 33 -23.29 4.71 -36.16
C LYS A 33 -23.71 5.85 -35.24
N ALA A 34 -25.02 6.01 -35.09
CA ALA A 34 -25.58 6.92 -34.11
C ALA A 34 -24.96 6.65 -32.72
N PRO A 35 -24.67 7.69 -31.91
CA PRO A 35 -24.04 7.51 -30.61
C PRO A 35 -24.89 6.57 -29.74
N GLU A 36 -24.28 5.51 -29.25
CA GLU A 36 -24.93 4.62 -28.29
C GLU A 36 -25.11 5.36 -26.96
N LEU A 37 -26.35 5.46 -26.49
CA LEU A 37 -26.68 6.16 -25.26
C LEU A 37 -26.31 5.32 -24.05
N PHE A 38 -25.72 5.94 -23.02
CA PHE A 38 -25.46 5.25 -21.76
C PHE A 38 -26.78 4.88 -21.06
N ASN A 39 -27.03 3.59 -20.86
CA ASN A 39 -28.04 3.15 -19.91
C ASN A 39 -27.50 3.31 -18.46
N GLN A 40 -28.34 3.03 -17.45
CA GLN A 40 -27.93 3.20 -16.05
C GLN A 40 -26.73 2.32 -15.66
N THR A 41 -26.63 1.11 -16.21
CA THR A 41 -25.52 0.18 -15.97
C THR A 41 -24.24 0.71 -16.59
N ASP A 42 -24.27 1.08 -17.87
CA ASP A 42 -23.09 1.59 -18.58
C ASP A 42 -22.58 2.88 -17.94
N LEU A 43 -23.49 3.77 -17.51
CA LEU A 43 -23.11 5.00 -16.83
C LEU A 43 -22.50 4.71 -15.45
N ASN A 44 -23.00 3.71 -14.72
CA ASN A 44 -22.41 3.27 -13.47
C ASN A 44 -20.98 2.74 -13.68
N ASP A 45 -20.76 1.95 -14.73
CA ASP A 45 -19.44 1.45 -15.11
C ASP A 45 -18.48 2.60 -15.44
N PHE A 46 -18.90 3.51 -16.31
CA PHE A 46 -18.10 4.67 -16.68
C PHE A 46 -17.70 5.51 -15.46
N ILE A 47 -18.64 5.73 -14.53
CA ILE A 47 -18.39 6.48 -13.30
C ILE A 47 -17.43 5.76 -12.35
N ARG A 48 -17.51 4.42 -12.27
CA ARG A 48 -16.57 3.60 -11.49
C ARG A 48 -15.17 3.65 -12.06
N ASP A 49 -15.03 3.57 -13.38
CA ASP A 49 -13.74 3.63 -14.07
C ASP A 49 -13.03 4.95 -13.80
N LEU A 50 -13.78 6.06 -13.84
CA LEU A 50 -13.32 7.40 -13.46
C LEU A 50 -13.10 7.57 -11.94
N GLY A 51 -13.64 6.66 -11.12
CA GLY A 51 -13.50 6.67 -9.68
C GLY A 51 -14.12 7.91 -9.03
N LEU A 52 -15.29 8.36 -9.47
CA LEU A 52 -15.89 9.63 -9.02
C LEU A 52 -16.56 9.54 -7.63
N SER A 53 -16.55 10.67 -6.91
CA SER A 53 -17.39 10.87 -5.71
C SER A 53 -18.87 10.94 -6.09
N LYS A 54 -19.79 10.76 -5.13
CA LYS A 54 -21.24 10.88 -5.38
C LYS A 54 -21.62 12.20 -6.05
N SER A 55 -21.08 13.32 -5.57
CA SER A 55 -21.34 14.65 -6.12
C SER A 55 -20.80 14.81 -7.55
N ALA A 56 -19.56 14.34 -7.80
CA ALA A 56 -18.98 14.39 -9.14
C ALA A 56 -19.70 13.45 -10.12
N SER A 57 -20.13 12.27 -9.67
CA SER A 57 -20.97 11.34 -10.42
C SER A 57 -22.29 11.99 -10.82
N GLU A 58 -22.94 12.68 -9.89
CA GLU A 58 -24.20 13.37 -10.15
C GLU A 58 -24.03 14.51 -11.17
N ILE A 59 -22.98 15.32 -11.03
CA ILE A 59 -22.66 16.39 -11.97
C ILE A 59 -22.41 15.82 -13.37
N LEU A 60 -21.55 14.80 -13.49
CA LEU A 60 -21.24 14.17 -14.78
C LEU A 60 -22.51 13.61 -15.43
N ALA A 61 -23.30 12.86 -14.66
CA ALA A 61 -24.53 12.26 -15.15
C ALA A 61 -25.53 13.35 -15.62
N SER A 62 -25.63 14.47 -14.90
CA SER A 62 -26.46 15.62 -15.30
C SER A 62 -26.00 16.20 -16.64
N ARG A 63 -24.69 16.43 -16.79
CA ARG A 63 -24.12 16.97 -18.05
C ARG A 63 -24.32 16.05 -19.24
N LEU A 64 -24.19 14.73 -19.04
CA LEU A 64 -24.47 13.75 -20.10
C LEU A 64 -25.96 13.74 -20.46
N LYS A 65 -26.84 13.91 -19.48
CA LYS A 65 -28.29 14.01 -19.72
C LYS A 65 -28.69 15.28 -20.45
N GLU A 66 -28.11 16.43 -20.11
CA GLU A 66 -28.29 17.71 -20.83
C GLU A 66 -27.91 17.61 -22.31
N ARG A 67 -26.95 16.74 -22.65
CA ARG A 67 -26.47 16.49 -24.02
C ARG A 67 -27.17 15.32 -24.72
N ASN A 68 -28.24 14.77 -24.14
CA ASN A 68 -28.95 13.59 -24.67
C ASN A 68 -28.03 12.38 -24.90
N LEU A 69 -27.02 12.17 -24.05
CA LEU A 69 -26.07 11.03 -24.15
C LEU A 69 -26.43 9.87 -23.21
N VAL A 70 -27.59 9.92 -22.54
CA VAL A 70 -28.06 8.85 -21.64
C VAL A 70 -29.49 8.47 -22.00
N THR A 71 -29.89 7.24 -21.68
CA THR A 71 -31.27 6.77 -21.86
C THR A 71 -32.27 7.56 -20.99
N LYS A 72 -33.56 7.58 -21.39
CA LYS A 72 -34.60 8.34 -20.66
C LYS A 72 -34.82 7.81 -19.24
N GLU A 73 -34.59 6.52 -19.05
CA GLU A 73 -34.77 5.78 -17.80
C GLU A 73 -33.63 6.04 -16.80
N THR A 74 -32.51 6.64 -17.24
CA THR A 74 -31.34 6.94 -16.40
C THR A 74 -31.68 7.96 -15.32
N ARG A 75 -31.41 7.58 -14.06
CA ARG A 75 -31.73 8.38 -12.86
C ARG A 75 -30.48 9.04 -12.31
N ILE A 76 -30.38 10.37 -12.46
CA ILE A 76 -29.26 11.16 -11.94
C ILE A 76 -29.19 11.11 -10.41
N SER A 77 -30.35 11.17 -9.75
CA SER A 77 -30.48 11.12 -8.29
C SER A 77 -30.01 9.78 -7.68
N TYR A 78 -29.85 8.73 -8.49
CA TYR A 78 -29.29 7.44 -8.07
C TYR A 78 -27.93 7.63 -7.38
N TYR A 79 -27.08 8.52 -7.92
CA TYR A 79 -25.72 8.71 -7.41
C TYR A 79 -25.65 9.29 -5.99
N ARG A 80 -26.71 9.97 -5.54
CA ARG A 80 -26.80 10.47 -4.15
C ARG A 80 -26.89 9.34 -3.13
N THR A 81 -27.48 8.21 -3.52
CA THR A 81 -27.74 7.06 -2.64
C THR A 81 -27.29 5.74 -3.27
N ARG A 82 -26.23 5.75 -4.08
CA ARG A 82 -25.76 4.59 -4.86
C ARG A 82 -25.35 3.40 -3.98
N GLU A 83 -24.98 3.67 -2.74
CA GLU A 83 -24.61 2.67 -1.72
C GLU A 83 -25.80 1.90 -1.14
N ARG A 84 -27.03 2.39 -1.33
CA ARG A 84 -28.21 1.96 -0.56
C ARG A 84 -28.45 0.44 -0.62
N ASN A 85 -28.15 -0.19 -1.74
CA ASN A 85 -28.32 -1.63 -1.93
C ASN A 85 -27.36 -2.48 -1.07
N HIS A 86 -26.20 -1.92 -0.70
CA HIS A 86 -25.19 -2.60 0.13
C HIS A 86 -25.34 -2.29 1.63
N LEU A 87 -26.02 -1.19 2.01
CA LEU A 87 -26.19 -0.78 3.41
C LEU A 87 -26.74 -1.89 4.31
N LYS A 88 -27.68 -2.69 3.80
CA LYS A 88 -28.33 -3.77 4.57
C LYS A 88 -27.36 -4.83 5.11
N TYR A 89 -26.16 -4.94 4.54
CA TYR A 89 -25.14 -5.90 4.96
C TYR A 89 -24.24 -5.37 6.09
N PHE A 90 -24.30 -4.07 6.39
CA PHE A 90 -23.45 -3.46 7.40
C PHE A 90 -24.24 -3.15 8.68
N ALA A 91 -23.53 -3.15 9.81
CA ALA A 91 -24.01 -2.74 11.12
C ALA A 91 -22.97 -1.85 11.80
N GLU A 92 -23.44 -1.02 12.75
CA GLU A 92 -22.62 -0.12 13.55
C GLU A 92 -22.84 -0.42 15.03
N GLU A 93 -21.81 -0.93 15.71
CA GLU A 93 -21.89 -1.34 17.12
C GLU A 93 -20.48 -1.35 17.74
N ASP A 94 -20.35 -1.05 19.03
CA ASP A 94 -19.07 -1.08 19.77
C ASP A 94 -17.93 -0.27 19.12
N ASN A 95 -18.29 0.84 18.47
CA ASN A 95 -17.39 1.67 17.67
C ASN A 95 -16.83 0.99 16.41
N PHE A 96 -17.41 -0.12 15.98
CA PHE A 96 -17.12 -0.77 14.72
C PHE A 96 -18.23 -0.54 13.71
N VAL A 97 -17.84 -0.38 12.45
CA VAL A 97 -18.69 -0.67 11.31
C VAL A 97 -18.25 -2.02 10.77
N PHE A 98 -19.16 -2.97 10.62
CA PHE A 98 -18.81 -4.34 10.18
C PHE A 98 -19.90 -4.94 9.30
N CYS A 99 -19.49 -5.89 8.46
CA CYS A 99 -20.39 -6.67 7.64
C CYS A 99 -21.00 -7.80 8.48
N LYS A 100 -22.32 -7.75 8.70
CA LYS A 100 -23.07 -8.75 9.48
C LYS A 100 -23.54 -9.96 8.66
N ASP A 101 -23.44 -9.88 7.34
CA ASP A 101 -23.84 -10.93 6.39
C ASP A 101 -22.83 -11.00 5.23
N ILE A 102 -21.72 -11.71 5.47
CA ILE A 102 -20.66 -11.89 4.48
C ILE A 102 -21.20 -12.61 3.23
N PRO A 103 -21.89 -13.77 3.31
CA PRO A 103 -22.40 -14.45 2.11
C PRO A 103 -23.35 -13.58 1.28
N GLY A 104 -24.24 -12.83 1.93
CA GLY A 104 -25.15 -11.91 1.24
C GLY A 104 -24.42 -10.74 0.56
N LEU A 105 -23.41 -10.16 1.21
CA LEU A 105 -22.56 -9.14 0.59
C LEU A 105 -21.83 -9.73 -0.62
N MET A 106 -21.23 -10.91 -0.50
CA MET A 106 -20.53 -11.57 -1.61
C MET A 106 -21.46 -11.83 -2.80
N ALA A 107 -22.68 -12.32 -2.54
CA ALA A 107 -23.69 -12.51 -3.59
C ALA A 107 -24.07 -11.18 -4.27
N ALA A 108 -24.24 -10.10 -3.51
CA ALA A 108 -24.50 -8.76 -4.06
C ALA A 108 -23.33 -8.22 -4.89
N MET A 109 -22.11 -8.58 -4.52
CA MET A 109 -20.88 -8.30 -5.28
C MET A 109 -20.73 -9.18 -6.54
N ARG A 110 -21.77 -9.94 -6.91
CA ARG A 110 -21.81 -10.88 -8.04
C ARG A 110 -20.86 -12.08 -7.87
N LEU A 111 -20.51 -12.40 -6.63
CA LEU A 111 -19.67 -13.54 -6.24
C LEU A 111 -20.57 -14.65 -5.67
N LYS A 112 -21.47 -15.16 -6.52
CA LYS A 112 -22.53 -16.11 -6.11
C LYS A 112 -21.97 -17.43 -5.55
N ASN A 113 -20.79 -17.85 -6.00
CA ASN A 113 -20.13 -19.08 -5.58
C ASN A 113 -19.04 -18.80 -4.55
N TYR A 114 -19.35 -17.96 -3.56
CA TYR A 114 -18.40 -17.63 -2.51
C TYR A 114 -17.93 -18.89 -1.76
N ALA A 115 -16.63 -19.13 -1.78
CA ALA A 115 -15.97 -20.15 -0.99
C ALA A 115 -14.91 -19.51 -0.09
N SER A 116 -14.99 -19.74 1.22
CA SER A 116 -14.11 -19.05 2.18
C SER A 116 -12.62 -19.37 1.97
N ASN A 117 -12.29 -20.55 1.48
CA ASN A 117 -10.92 -20.97 1.15
C ASN A 117 -10.30 -20.21 -0.05
N GLU A 118 -11.09 -19.49 -0.84
CA GLU A 118 -10.60 -18.60 -1.91
C GLU A 118 -10.23 -17.20 -1.39
N TRP A 119 -10.48 -16.93 -0.10
CA TRP A 119 -10.24 -15.64 0.53
C TRP A 119 -9.30 -15.77 1.72
N ARG A 120 -8.58 -14.69 1.98
CA ARG A 120 -7.79 -14.51 3.20
C ARG A 120 -8.18 -13.23 3.91
N LEU A 121 -8.19 -13.29 5.23
CA LEU A 121 -8.40 -12.14 6.10
C LEU A 121 -7.08 -11.39 6.26
N PHE A 122 -7.13 -10.10 5.98
CA PHE A 122 -6.10 -9.13 6.27
C PHE A 122 -6.62 -8.18 7.34
N ILE A 123 -5.89 -8.06 8.44
CA ILE A 123 -6.15 -7.12 9.52
C ILE A 123 -4.99 -6.14 9.57
N ASP A 124 -5.27 -4.89 9.24
CA ASP A 124 -4.34 -3.80 9.43
C ASP A 124 -4.76 -2.97 10.65
N SER A 125 -3.78 -2.69 11.50
CA SER A 125 -3.96 -1.84 12.66
C SER A 125 -2.94 -0.72 12.61
N SER A 126 -3.44 0.50 12.73
CA SER A 126 -2.66 1.70 12.90
C SER A 126 -3.04 2.39 14.22
N LYS A 127 -2.27 3.42 14.60
CA LYS A 127 -2.64 4.27 15.76
C LYS A 127 -4.01 4.95 15.60
N ARG A 128 -4.56 5.02 14.39
CA ARG A 128 -5.76 5.80 14.06
C ARG A 128 -6.94 4.94 13.64
N SER A 129 -6.72 3.68 13.30
CA SER A 129 -7.76 2.81 12.78
C SER A 129 -7.37 1.35 12.79
N LEU A 130 -8.41 0.51 12.91
CA LEU A 130 -8.36 -0.93 12.74
C LEU A 130 -9.23 -1.29 11.52
N LYS A 131 -8.69 -2.10 10.62
CA LYS A 131 -9.30 -2.40 9.31
C LYS A 131 -9.25 -3.91 9.08
N CYS A 132 -10.39 -4.52 8.80
CA CYS A 132 -10.50 -5.92 8.41
C CYS A 132 -10.97 -6.01 6.96
N VAL A 133 -10.21 -6.74 6.15
CA VAL A 133 -10.36 -6.79 4.70
C VAL A 133 -10.26 -8.23 4.23
N LEU A 134 -11.15 -8.65 3.36
CA LEU A 134 -11.02 -9.90 2.63
C LEU A 134 -10.26 -9.66 1.32
N LEU A 135 -9.21 -10.45 1.13
CA LEU A 135 -8.40 -10.46 -0.08
C LEU A 135 -8.60 -11.78 -0.81
N HIS A 136 -8.88 -11.73 -2.11
CA HIS A 136 -9.01 -12.93 -2.93
C HIS A 136 -7.64 -13.57 -3.16
N ASN A 137 -7.54 -14.89 -3.01
CA ASN A 137 -6.31 -15.64 -3.25
C ASN A 137 -5.94 -15.56 -4.74
N GLY A 138 -4.70 -15.16 -5.05
CA GLY A 138 -4.29 -14.87 -6.43
C GLY A 138 -4.60 -13.44 -6.90
N ASN A 139 -5.12 -12.58 -6.03
CA ASN A 139 -5.27 -11.14 -6.25
C ASN A 139 -6.05 -10.74 -7.53
N LYS A 140 -7.00 -11.58 -7.97
CA LYS A 140 -7.81 -11.37 -9.18
C LYS A 140 -9.01 -10.44 -8.94
N LEU A 141 -9.55 -10.44 -7.73
CA LEU A 141 -10.70 -9.64 -7.34
C LEU A 141 -10.29 -8.50 -6.42
N GLY A 142 -11.10 -7.43 -6.39
CA GLY A 142 -10.90 -6.29 -5.50
C GLY A 142 -10.94 -6.67 -4.02
N SER A 143 -10.29 -5.85 -3.19
CA SER A 143 -10.26 -6.03 -1.75
C SER A 143 -11.61 -5.65 -1.15
N LEU A 144 -12.22 -6.51 -0.33
CA LEU A 144 -13.53 -6.25 0.24
C LEU A 144 -13.39 -5.85 1.73
N PRO A 145 -13.67 -4.59 2.12
CA PRO A 145 -13.66 -4.20 3.51
C PRO A 145 -14.86 -4.82 4.22
N ILE A 146 -14.58 -5.53 5.31
CA ILE A 146 -15.61 -6.22 6.10
C ILE A 146 -15.72 -5.69 7.52
N ALA A 147 -14.70 -4.99 8.02
CA ALA A 147 -14.87 -4.19 9.22
C ALA A 147 -13.90 -3.01 9.30
N HIS A 148 -14.31 -1.99 10.05
CA HIS A 148 -13.53 -0.77 10.24
C HIS A 148 -13.85 -0.13 11.60
N SER A 149 -12.83 0.45 12.24
CA SER A 149 -13.01 1.39 13.35
C SER A 149 -11.89 2.42 13.37
N THR A 150 -12.20 3.66 13.74
CA THR A 150 -11.20 4.71 14.07
C THR A 150 -10.98 4.91 15.56
N LYS A 151 -11.80 4.26 16.39
CA LYS A 151 -11.79 4.42 17.85
C LYS A 151 -11.22 3.18 18.55
N ALA A 152 -11.22 2.03 17.87
CA ALA A 152 -10.69 0.78 18.38
C ALA A 152 -9.18 0.88 18.63
N LYS A 153 -8.76 0.38 19.79
CA LYS A 153 -7.35 0.23 20.15
C LYS A 153 -6.85 -1.15 19.78
N GLU A 154 -5.58 -1.24 19.43
CA GLU A 154 -4.92 -2.50 19.11
C GLU A 154 -4.62 -3.30 20.39
N GLU A 155 -5.66 -4.00 20.86
CA GLU A 155 -5.66 -4.79 22.09
C GLU A 155 -6.30 -6.15 21.83
N TYR A 156 -5.91 -7.16 22.61
CA TYR A 156 -6.39 -8.54 22.43
C TYR A 156 -7.92 -8.65 22.43
N THR A 157 -8.58 -7.98 23.38
CA THR A 157 -10.04 -7.98 23.53
C THR A 157 -10.73 -7.33 22.33
N THR A 158 -10.15 -6.26 21.79
CA THR A 158 -10.64 -5.63 20.55
C THR A 158 -10.56 -6.57 19.35
N ILE A 159 -9.44 -7.30 19.21
CA ILE A 159 -9.27 -8.26 18.12
C ILE A 159 -10.23 -9.45 18.29
N ALA A 160 -10.45 -9.91 19.52
CA ALA A 160 -11.44 -10.95 19.82
C ALA A 160 -12.85 -10.50 19.41
N LEU A 161 -13.24 -9.29 19.81
CA LEU A 161 -14.55 -8.71 19.50
C LEU A 161 -14.77 -8.59 17.98
N ILE A 162 -13.77 -8.13 17.23
CA ILE A 162 -13.97 -7.96 15.78
C ILE A 162 -14.05 -9.29 15.04
N LEU A 163 -13.31 -10.31 15.47
CA LEU A 163 -13.41 -11.67 14.91
C LEU A 163 -14.79 -12.28 15.15
N ASP A 164 -15.38 -12.04 16.32
CA ASP A 164 -16.75 -12.44 16.65
C ASP A 164 -17.78 -11.72 15.76
N LYS A 165 -17.68 -10.39 15.65
CA LYS A 165 -18.58 -9.58 14.83
C LYS A 165 -18.59 -9.96 13.34
N ILE A 166 -17.43 -10.32 12.79
CA ILE A 166 -17.32 -10.80 11.39
C ILE A 166 -17.53 -12.31 11.26
N LYS A 167 -17.91 -12.99 12.35
CA LYS A 167 -18.18 -14.43 12.41
C LYS A 167 -17.05 -15.28 11.85
N TYR A 168 -15.81 -14.98 12.24
CA TYR A 168 -14.62 -15.63 11.69
C TYR A 168 -14.71 -17.16 11.74
N GLU A 169 -15.28 -17.73 12.81
CA GLU A 169 -15.37 -19.17 13.01
C GLU A 169 -16.25 -19.89 11.96
N GLU A 170 -17.22 -19.20 11.36
CA GLU A 170 -18.05 -19.74 10.26
C GLU A 170 -17.25 -19.88 8.97
N HIS A 171 -16.20 -19.08 8.79
CA HIS A 171 -15.47 -18.96 7.54
C HIS A 171 -14.07 -19.57 7.57
N LYS A 172 -13.37 -19.44 8.70
CA LYS A 172 -12.00 -19.94 8.94
C LYS A 172 -11.02 -19.54 7.84
N TRP A 173 -11.11 -18.29 7.39
CA TRP A 173 -10.20 -17.73 6.38
C TRP A 173 -8.74 -17.96 6.78
N LEU A 174 -7.89 -18.15 5.78
CA LEU A 174 -6.46 -17.95 5.99
C LEU A 174 -6.21 -16.51 6.42
N ILE A 175 -5.19 -16.27 7.23
CA ILE A 175 -4.89 -14.95 7.80
C ILE A 175 -3.46 -14.58 7.42
N CYS A 176 -3.29 -13.46 6.72
CA CYS A 176 -2.00 -12.92 6.35
C CYS A 176 -1.93 -11.52 6.95
N VAL A 177 -1.11 -11.32 7.99
CA VAL A 177 -1.04 -10.07 8.77
C VAL A 177 0.37 -9.86 9.30
N ASP A 178 0.70 -8.63 9.71
CA ASP A 178 1.97 -8.35 10.39
C ASP A 178 2.16 -9.25 11.63
N LEU A 179 3.42 -9.60 11.91
CA LEU A 179 3.77 -10.46 13.05
C LEU A 179 3.30 -9.91 14.40
N LYS A 180 3.14 -8.59 14.53
CA LYS A 180 2.53 -8.00 15.71
C LYS A 180 1.07 -8.44 15.87
N MET A 181 0.30 -8.47 14.79
CA MET A 181 -1.08 -8.93 14.79
C MET A 181 -1.19 -10.44 15.04
N VAL A 182 -0.23 -11.22 14.53
CA VAL A 182 -0.11 -12.65 14.87
C VAL A 182 -0.04 -12.88 16.38
N ASN A 183 0.67 -12.01 17.13
CA ASN A 183 0.73 -12.15 18.58
C ASN A 183 -0.65 -12.01 19.24
N PHE A 184 -1.49 -11.06 18.81
CA PHE A 184 -2.85 -10.95 19.35
C PHE A 184 -3.69 -12.18 19.00
N LEU A 185 -3.64 -12.61 17.75
CA LEU A 185 -4.39 -13.77 17.25
C LEU A 185 -4.03 -15.08 17.96
N LEU A 186 -2.76 -15.25 18.33
CA LEU A 186 -2.25 -16.44 19.00
C LEU A 186 -2.09 -16.25 20.52
N GLY A 187 -2.57 -15.13 21.07
CA GLY A 187 -2.51 -14.82 22.51
C GLY A 187 -1.09 -14.66 23.07
N GLN A 188 -0.11 -14.41 22.22
CA GLN A 188 1.29 -14.21 22.62
C GLN A 188 1.55 -12.79 23.09
N GLN A 189 2.52 -12.67 23.99
CA GLN A 189 3.06 -11.40 24.44
C GLN A 189 3.86 -10.74 23.29
N GLY A 190 3.51 -9.49 22.98
CA GLY A 190 4.27 -8.67 22.04
C GLY A 190 5.56 -8.10 22.64
N GLY A 191 6.36 -7.42 21.82
CA GLY A 191 7.60 -6.75 22.24
C GLY A 191 8.83 -7.68 22.24
N TYR A 192 9.84 -7.36 23.04
CA TYR A 192 11.09 -8.12 23.11
C TYR A 192 10.98 -9.28 24.11
N THR A 193 10.34 -10.36 23.66
CA THR A 193 10.06 -11.56 24.47
C THR A 193 11.10 -12.66 24.26
N LYS A 194 11.23 -13.57 25.23
CA LYS A 194 12.21 -14.67 25.17
C LYS A 194 11.87 -15.66 24.06
N TYR A 195 10.60 -16.05 23.95
CA TYR A 195 10.12 -17.03 22.97
C TYR A 195 9.07 -16.43 22.01
N PRO A 196 9.48 -15.58 21.06
CA PRO A 196 8.55 -14.90 20.14
C PRO A 196 8.02 -15.82 19.01
N CYS A 197 8.73 -16.90 18.69
CA CYS A 197 8.27 -17.83 17.64
C CYS A 197 7.08 -18.66 18.14
N PHE A 198 6.03 -18.75 17.30
CA PHE A 198 4.83 -19.54 17.58
C PHE A 198 4.94 -21.00 17.11
N LEU A 199 5.98 -21.35 16.36
CA LEU A 199 6.24 -22.70 15.85
C LEU A 199 7.21 -23.48 16.73
N CYS A 200 8.23 -22.81 17.29
CA CYS A 200 9.23 -23.42 18.16
C CYS A 200 9.59 -22.52 19.35
N LEU A 201 10.36 -23.06 20.29
CA LEU A 201 10.89 -22.38 21.47
C LEU A 201 12.24 -21.72 21.18
N TRP A 202 12.29 -20.96 20.08
CA TRP A 202 13.45 -20.13 19.73
C TRP A 202 13.71 -19.07 20.80
N ASP A 203 14.88 -19.12 21.43
CA ASP A 203 15.28 -18.17 22.47
C ASP A 203 15.90 -16.93 21.82
N SER A 204 15.14 -15.84 21.75
CA SER A 204 15.58 -14.57 21.15
C SER A 204 16.74 -13.89 21.90
N ARG A 205 17.06 -14.35 23.11
CA ARG A 205 18.13 -13.82 23.96
C ARG A 205 19.44 -14.59 23.77
N ALA A 206 19.39 -15.81 23.23
CA ALA A 206 20.55 -16.68 23.00
C ALA A 206 21.36 -16.32 21.74
N LYS A 207 21.83 -15.06 21.64
CA LYS A 207 22.47 -14.49 20.43
C LYS A 207 23.62 -15.32 19.85
N SER A 208 24.44 -15.93 20.71
CA SER A 208 25.57 -16.76 20.30
C SER A 208 25.14 -18.06 19.59
N GLN A 209 23.91 -18.53 19.82
CA GLN A 209 23.38 -19.76 19.24
C GLN A 209 22.58 -19.52 17.96
N HIS A 210 22.20 -18.28 17.66
CA HIS A 210 21.23 -17.97 16.59
C HIS A 210 21.66 -18.41 15.20
N TRP A 211 22.97 -18.45 14.92
CA TRP A 211 23.51 -18.81 13.61
C TRP A 211 23.94 -20.28 13.50
N THR A 212 24.18 -20.93 14.64
CA THR A 212 24.70 -22.31 14.70
C THR A 212 23.62 -23.34 15.01
N LYS A 213 22.61 -22.97 15.80
CA LYS A 213 21.54 -23.87 16.24
C LYS A 213 20.35 -23.83 15.30
N ARG A 214 20.10 -24.96 14.62
CA ARG A 214 18.89 -25.15 13.79
C ARG A 214 17.73 -25.80 14.54
N ASP A 215 18.01 -26.74 15.43
CA ASP A 215 16.97 -27.51 16.11
C ASP A 215 16.55 -26.83 17.42
N TRP A 216 15.48 -26.05 17.33
CA TRP A 216 14.81 -25.47 18.49
C TRP A 216 13.63 -26.37 18.89
N PRO A 217 13.39 -26.61 20.20
CA PRO A 217 12.29 -27.47 20.62
C PRO A 217 10.95 -27.00 20.03
N PRO A 218 10.13 -27.90 19.47
CA PRO A 218 8.86 -27.52 18.88
C PRO A 218 7.93 -26.93 19.95
N ARG A 219 7.15 -25.92 19.57
CA ARG A 219 6.13 -25.36 20.45
C ARG A 219 4.85 -26.16 20.27
N VAL A 220 4.69 -27.21 21.08
CA VAL A 220 3.54 -28.12 20.98
C VAL A 220 2.21 -27.39 21.22
N ALA A 221 2.13 -26.60 22.30
CA ALA A 221 0.91 -25.87 22.66
C ALA A 221 1.17 -24.38 22.95
N LEU A 222 0.10 -23.57 22.83
CA LEU A 222 0.06 -22.16 23.22
C LEU A 222 -0.79 -22.03 24.49
N VAL A 223 -0.20 -22.39 25.65
CA VAL A 223 -0.88 -22.39 26.95
C VAL A 223 -0.69 -21.03 27.64
N PRO A 224 -1.77 -20.29 27.98
CA PRO A 224 -1.65 -19.03 28.72
C PRO A 224 -0.86 -19.19 30.02
N GLY A 225 0.06 -18.25 30.29
CA GLY A 225 0.97 -18.29 31.43
C GLY A 225 2.34 -18.92 31.11
N GLU A 226 2.48 -19.63 30.00
CA GLU A 226 3.73 -20.29 29.61
C GLU A 226 4.43 -19.64 28.42
N LYS A 227 5.77 -19.60 28.45
CA LYS A 227 6.63 -19.36 27.27
C LYS A 227 6.16 -18.17 26.40
N ASN A 228 5.84 -17.06 27.07
CA ASN A 228 5.35 -15.80 26.48
C ASN A 228 3.95 -15.86 25.84
N VAL A 229 3.09 -16.80 26.24
CA VAL A 229 1.66 -16.78 25.95
C VAL A 229 0.94 -16.17 27.14
N ILE A 230 0.10 -15.16 26.89
CA ILE A 230 -0.58 -14.38 27.93
C ILE A 230 -2.10 -14.43 27.81
N ASN A 231 -2.63 -14.83 26.65
CA ASN A 231 -4.05 -14.98 26.42
C ASN A 231 -4.34 -16.29 25.65
N PRO A 232 -5.59 -16.78 25.67
CA PRO A 232 -6.01 -17.87 24.78
C PRO A 232 -5.85 -17.51 23.30
N LEU A 233 -5.68 -18.51 22.45
CA LEU A 233 -5.68 -18.34 21.00
C LEU A 233 -7.08 -17.97 20.48
N LEU A 234 -7.14 -16.95 19.63
CA LEU A 234 -8.37 -16.51 18.97
C LEU A 234 -8.62 -17.27 17.66
N VAL A 235 -7.55 -17.76 17.04
CA VAL A 235 -7.59 -18.48 15.77
C VAL A 235 -6.61 -19.65 15.79
N SER A 236 -6.86 -20.65 14.97
CA SER A 236 -5.95 -21.78 14.85
C SER A 236 -4.63 -21.38 14.20
N ARG A 237 -3.52 -21.91 14.72
CA ARG A 237 -2.15 -21.66 14.22
C ARG A 237 -1.98 -22.03 12.75
N ASN A 238 -2.67 -23.06 12.26
CA ASN A 238 -2.60 -23.48 10.87
C ASN A 238 -3.32 -22.54 9.89
N ARG A 239 -4.04 -21.52 10.39
CA ARG A 239 -4.66 -20.48 9.57
C ARG A 239 -3.76 -19.29 9.33
N ILE A 240 -2.64 -19.15 10.06
CA ILE A 240 -1.69 -18.05 9.88
C ILE A 240 -0.80 -18.33 8.67
N ILE A 241 -0.65 -17.34 7.80
CA ILE A 241 0.33 -17.32 6.72
C ILE A 241 1.44 -16.34 7.11
N LEU A 242 2.70 -16.72 6.90
CA LEU A 242 3.79 -15.79 7.09
C LEU A 242 3.78 -14.70 5.99
N PRO A 243 3.66 -13.42 6.37
CA PRO A 243 3.49 -12.31 5.44
C PRO A 243 4.74 -12.06 4.56
N PRO A 244 4.71 -12.37 3.24
CA PRO A 244 5.90 -12.27 2.38
C PRO A 244 6.46 -10.85 2.31
N LEU A 245 5.56 -9.85 2.30
CA LEU A 245 5.94 -8.44 2.32
C LEU A 245 6.70 -8.11 3.60
N HIS A 246 6.16 -8.49 4.76
CA HIS A 246 6.81 -8.21 6.03
C HIS A 246 8.14 -8.96 6.17
N ILE A 247 8.29 -10.18 5.65
CA ILE A 247 9.59 -10.87 5.58
C ILE A 247 10.58 -10.04 4.73
N LYS A 248 10.21 -9.66 3.50
CA LYS A 248 11.02 -8.79 2.62
C LYS A 248 11.45 -7.50 3.31
N LEU A 249 10.53 -6.81 4.00
CA LEU A 249 10.81 -5.61 4.79
C LEU A 249 11.76 -5.89 5.96
N GLY A 250 11.68 -7.08 6.57
CA GLY A 250 12.61 -7.53 7.60
C GLY A 250 14.03 -7.75 7.10
N LEU A 251 14.17 -8.35 5.92
CA LEU A 251 15.47 -8.65 5.31
C LEU A 251 16.23 -7.38 4.94
N ILE A 252 15.60 -6.44 4.22
CA ILE A 252 16.23 -5.16 3.87
C ILE A 252 16.64 -4.37 5.13
N LYS A 253 15.79 -4.44 6.18
CA LYS A 253 16.08 -3.80 7.45
C LYS A 253 17.35 -4.36 8.09
N GLN A 254 17.55 -5.67 8.04
CA GLN A 254 18.76 -6.29 8.59
C GLN A 254 19.97 -5.99 7.72
N PHE A 255 19.85 -6.08 6.40
CA PHE A 255 20.91 -5.71 5.46
C PHE A 255 21.42 -4.30 5.74
N VAL A 256 20.54 -3.30 5.74
CA VAL A 256 20.93 -1.89 5.96
C VAL A 256 21.48 -1.66 7.37
N LYS A 257 21.03 -2.42 8.37
CA LYS A 257 21.61 -2.39 9.71
C LYS A 257 23.03 -2.95 9.76
N GLY A 258 23.35 -3.97 8.97
CA GLY A 258 24.69 -4.55 8.85
C GLY A 258 25.68 -3.71 8.07
N LEU A 259 25.23 -2.82 7.16
CA LEU A 259 26.12 -1.94 6.38
C LEU A 259 27.01 -1.06 7.26
N ASP A 260 28.23 -0.76 6.79
CA ASP A 260 29.04 0.30 7.38
C ASP A 260 28.34 1.67 7.23
N LYS A 261 28.14 2.39 8.34
CA LYS A 261 27.43 3.68 8.37
C LYS A 261 28.28 4.83 7.83
N SER A 262 29.60 4.68 7.78
CA SER A 262 30.52 5.59 7.07
C SER A 262 30.77 5.19 5.62
N GLY A 263 30.32 3.99 5.22
CA GLY A 263 30.64 3.43 3.91
C GLY A 263 29.85 4.05 2.76
N ASN A 264 30.42 3.96 1.56
CA ASN A 264 29.83 4.49 0.32
C ASN A 264 28.39 3.98 0.08
N CYS A 265 28.12 2.71 0.38
CA CYS A 265 26.80 2.11 0.24
C CYS A 265 25.73 2.83 1.10
N PHE A 266 26.05 3.14 2.36
CA PHE A 266 25.13 3.84 3.25
C PHE A 266 24.94 5.32 2.86
N LEU A 267 26.03 5.98 2.44
CA LEU A 267 25.98 7.35 1.92
C LEU A 267 25.12 7.44 0.65
N PHE A 268 25.21 6.44 -0.23
CA PHE A 268 24.35 6.37 -1.42
C PHE A 268 22.87 6.32 -1.06
N LEU A 269 22.47 5.51 -0.07
CA LEU A 269 21.07 5.44 0.39
C LEU A 269 20.56 6.82 0.83
N SER A 270 21.39 7.57 1.55
CA SER A 270 21.06 8.93 2.02
C SER A 270 20.88 9.92 0.86
N LYS A 271 21.74 9.83 -0.17
CA LYS A 271 21.63 10.66 -1.37
C LYS A 271 20.44 10.28 -2.26
N LYS A 272 20.15 8.98 -2.39
CA LYS A 272 19.08 8.44 -3.24
C LYS A 272 17.70 8.81 -2.70
N PHE A 273 17.55 8.85 -1.37
CA PHE A 273 16.28 9.13 -0.71
C PHE A 273 16.38 10.36 0.21
N PRO A 274 16.54 11.57 -0.35
CA PRO A 274 16.73 12.79 0.45
C PRO A 274 15.51 13.16 1.30
N LYS A 275 14.35 12.55 1.02
CA LYS A 275 13.11 12.71 1.80
C LYS A 275 13.04 11.80 3.04
N LEU A 276 13.92 10.80 3.15
CA LEU A 276 14.01 9.96 4.34
C LEU A 276 14.99 10.58 5.33
N SER A 277 14.62 10.59 6.62
CA SER A 277 15.56 11.02 7.65
C SER A 277 16.69 10.01 7.82
N ALA A 278 17.84 10.48 8.30
CA ALA A 278 18.99 9.62 8.58
C ALA A 278 18.63 8.47 9.55
N GLU A 279 17.74 8.72 10.51
CA GLU A 279 17.27 7.71 11.46
C GLU A 279 16.47 6.62 10.76
N LYS A 280 15.60 6.97 9.82
CA LYS A 280 14.83 5.99 9.03
C LYS A 280 15.75 5.11 8.20
N ILE A 281 16.74 5.71 7.54
CA ILE A 281 17.73 4.98 6.73
C ILE A 281 18.55 4.06 7.64
N LYS A 282 19.10 4.58 8.74
CA LYS A 282 19.87 3.80 9.72
C LYS A 282 19.06 2.66 10.34
N ALA A 283 17.77 2.87 10.55
CA ALA A 283 16.84 1.86 11.05
C ALA A 283 16.41 0.84 9.98
N GLY A 284 16.78 1.05 8.71
CA GLY A 284 16.41 0.18 7.59
C GLY A 284 14.92 0.26 7.23
N ILE A 285 14.29 1.42 7.42
CA ILE A 285 12.85 1.63 7.18
C ILE A 285 12.65 2.12 5.75
N PHE A 286 12.21 1.22 4.88
CA PHE A 286 11.90 1.49 3.48
C PHE A 286 10.50 0.98 3.13
N ASP A 287 9.85 1.63 2.17
CA ASP A 287 8.61 1.13 1.56
C ASP A 287 8.90 0.24 0.34
N GLY A 288 7.85 -0.46 -0.14
CA GLY A 288 7.96 -1.34 -1.32
C GLY A 288 8.51 -0.63 -2.57
N PRO A 289 8.01 0.56 -2.95
CA PRO A 289 8.56 1.35 -4.05
C PRO A 289 10.05 1.69 -3.91
N GLN A 290 10.51 2.09 -2.73
CA GLN A 290 11.92 2.42 -2.47
C GLN A 290 12.81 1.18 -2.65
N ILE A 291 12.40 0.03 -2.09
CA ILE A 291 13.13 -1.23 -2.26
C ILE A 291 13.20 -1.61 -3.74
N ARG A 292 12.08 -1.55 -4.47
CA ARG A 292 12.05 -1.80 -5.92
C ARG A 292 12.95 -0.84 -6.70
N SER A 293 13.08 0.40 -6.25
CA SER A 293 13.99 1.36 -6.86
C SER A 293 15.46 1.00 -6.63
N LEU A 294 15.82 0.49 -5.45
CA LEU A 294 17.19 0.05 -5.14
C LEU A 294 17.57 -1.18 -5.94
N ILE A 295 16.68 -2.18 -6.03
CA ILE A 295 16.91 -3.42 -6.78
C ILE A 295 17.22 -3.15 -8.25
N LYS A 296 16.62 -2.10 -8.83
CA LYS A 296 16.79 -1.74 -10.24
C LYS A 296 17.97 -0.81 -10.52
N ASP A 297 18.63 -0.30 -9.49
CA ASP A 297 19.65 0.73 -9.65
C ASP A 297 21.06 0.10 -9.66
N PRO A 298 21.71 -0.04 -10.82
CA PRO A 298 23.05 -0.64 -10.89
C PRO A 298 24.06 0.16 -10.10
N ASN A 299 23.93 1.50 -10.06
CA ASN A 299 24.84 2.38 -9.32
C ASN A 299 24.81 2.09 -7.82
N PHE A 300 23.71 1.55 -7.29
CA PHE A 300 23.67 1.13 -5.89
C PHE A 300 24.62 -0.05 -5.65
N THR A 301 24.65 -1.03 -6.56
CA THR A 301 25.52 -2.21 -6.43
C THR A 301 27.01 -1.91 -6.61
N ASP A 302 27.33 -0.80 -7.27
CA ASP A 302 28.72 -0.34 -7.46
C ASP A 302 29.30 0.31 -6.20
N THR A 303 28.44 0.75 -5.27
CA THR A 303 28.84 1.35 -4.00
C THR A 303 29.13 0.31 -2.90
N MET A 304 28.86 -0.96 -3.18
CA MET A 304 28.90 -2.05 -2.20
C MET A 304 30.28 -2.67 -2.07
N THR A 305 30.67 -3.05 -0.85
CA THR A 305 31.82 -3.93 -0.66
C THR A 305 31.53 -5.33 -1.22
N LYS A 306 32.57 -6.18 -1.33
CA LYS A 306 32.41 -7.57 -1.78
C LYS A 306 31.42 -8.36 -0.90
N ILE A 307 31.39 -8.09 0.40
CA ILE A 307 30.48 -8.78 1.34
C ILE A 307 29.06 -8.24 1.18
N ASP A 308 28.89 -6.91 1.13
CA ASP A 308 27.58 -6.27 0.92
C ASP A 308 26.94 -6.77 -0.39
N LYS A 309 27.73 -6.81 -1.47
CA LYS A 309 27.25 -7.20 -2.80
C LYS A 309 26.77 -8.65 -2.83
N LYS A 310 27.47 -9.57 -2.15
CA LYS A 310 27.01 -10.96 -2.03
C LYS A 310 25.69 -11.05 -1.27
N ALA A 311 25.61 -10.43 -0.09
CA ALA A 311 24.37 -10.41 0.70
C ALA A 311 23.20 -9.77 -0.06
N TRP A 312 23.46 -8.69 -0.79
CA TRP A 312 22.48 -8.00 -1.61
C TRP A 312 21.98 -8.87 -2.75
N ASN A 313 22.87 -9.55 -3.47
CA ASN A 313 22.50 -10.42 -4.57
C ASN A 313 21.60 -11.58 -4.11
N GLU A 314 21.93 -12.23 -2.99
CA GLU A 314 21.06 -13.25 -2.40
C GLU A 314 19.70 -12.70 -1.98
N PHE A 315 19.68 -11.51 -1.38
CA PHE A 315 18.43 -10.83 -1.02
C PHE A 315 17.57 -10.56 -2.26
N VAL A 316 18.15 -10.00 -3.32
CA VAL A 316 17.47 -9.70 -4.59
C VAL A 316 16.95 -10.99 -5.22
N TRP A 317 17.76 -12.05 -5.23
CA TRP A 317 17.38 -13.35 -5.76
C TRP A 317 16.16 -13.89 -5.01
N LEU A 318 16.16 -13.87 -3.68
CA LEU A 318 15.04 -14.34 -2.86
C LEU A 318 13.77 -13.50 -3.07
N VAL A 319 13.91 -12.19 -3.26
CA VAL A 319 12.76 -11.32 -3.58
C VAL A 319 12.10 -11.72 -4.89
N HIS A 320 12.87 -12.15 -5.89
CA HIS A 320 12.34 -12.51 -7.21
C HIS A 320 11.90 -13.97 -7.33
N ASN A 321 12.63 -14.89 -6.70
CA ASN A 321 12.52 -16.33 -6.93
C ASN A 321 11.97 -17.13 -5.73
N PHE A 322 11.69 -16.45 -4.60
CA PHE A 322 11.06 -17.08 -3.44
C PHE A 322 9.87 -16.26 -2.92
N LEU A 323 10.09 -15.00 -2.55
CA LEU A 323 9.07 -14.09 -1.98
C LEU A 323 8.16 -13.45 -3.05
N GLY A 324 8.27 -13.89 -4.30
CA GLY A 324 7.48 -13.44 -5.44
C GLY A 324 6.41 -14.45 -5.85
N ASN A 325 6.00 -14.38 -7.13
CA ASN A 325 4.97 -15.28 -7.69
C ASN A 325 5.48 -16.69 -8.02
N LYS A 326 6.80 -16.89 -7.99
CA LYS A 326 7.43 -18.17 -8.29
C LYS A 326 8.28 -18.57 -7.09
N LYS A 327 8.13 -19.82 -6.66
CA LYS A 327 9.02 -20.49 -5.72
C LYS A 327 9.93 -21.39 -6.53
N SER A 328 11.17 -20.97 -6.75
CA SER A 328 12.20 -21.78 -7.42
C SER A 328 12.55 -22.99 -6.57
N MET A 329 13.06 -24.08 -7.16
CA MET A 329 13.37 -25.32 -6.43
C MET A 329 14.64 -25.20 -5.57
N ASP A 330 15.57 -24.34 -5.97
CA ASP A 330 16.86 -24.08 -5.34
C ASP A 330 16.81 -23.03 -4.22
N PHE A 331 15.61 -22.56 -3.84
CA PHE A 331 15.44 -21.50 -2.85
C PHE A 331 16.12 -21.79 -1.50
N SER A 332 16.14 -23.06 -1.07
CA SER A 332 16.80 -23.46 0.19
C SER A 332 18.28 -23.11 0.19
N HIS A 333 18.98 -23.32 -0.94
CA HIS A 333 20.40 -22.98 -1.07
C HIS A 333 20.62 -21.46 -0.94
N HIS A 334 19.82 -20.67 -1.63
CA HIS A 334 19.90 -19.20 -1.58
C HIS A 334 19.56 -18.64 -0.18
N VAL A 335 18.64 -19.28 0.54
CA VAL A 335 18.38 -18.91 1.95
C VAL A 335 19.61 -19.17 2.82
N GLU A 336 20.28 -20.29 2.65
CA GLU A 336 21.49 -20.62 3.42
C GLU A 336 22.65 -19.67 3.10
N GLU A 337 22.84 -19.34 1.82
CA GLU A 337 23.87 -18.37 1.42
C GLU A 337 23.53 -16.97 1.97
N LEU A 338 22.27 -16.54 1.92
CA LEU A 338 21.81 -15.30 2.56
C LEU A 338 22.15 -15.29 4.06
N MET A 339 21.84 -16.37 4.80
CA MET A 339 22.14 -16.47 6.23
C MET A 339 23.65 -16.34 6.49
N CYS A 340 24.47 -17.03 5.70
CA CYS A 340 25.93 -16.98 5.77
C CYS A 340 26.46 -15.55 5.54
N GLN A 341 25.98 -14.85 4.51
CA GLN A 341 26.42 -13.49 4.23
C GLN A 341 25.90 -12.48 5.27
N PHE A 342 24.68 -12.65 5.78
CA PHE A 342 24.14 -11.78 6.84
C PHE A 342 24.91 -11.97 8.15
N GLN A 343 25.34 -13.19 8.47
CA GLN A 343 26.21 -13.43 9.62
C GLN A 343 27.56 -12.71 9.46
N LYS A 344 28.18 -12.78 8.27
CA LYS A 344 29.45 -12.08 7.97
C LYS A 344 29.32 -10.56 8.02
N LEU A 345 28.17 -10.03 7.62
CA LEU A 345 27.84 -8.60 7.77
C LEU A 345 27.61 -8.15 9.21
N GLY A 346 27.63 -9.07 10.19
CA GLY A 346 27.33 -8.74 11.58
C GLY A 346 25.86 -8.41 11.82
N CYS A 347 24.96 -8.88 10.96
CA CYS A 347 23.52 -8.73 11.18
C CYS A 347 23.09 -9.47 12.45
N ASN A 348 22.02 -9.00 13.10
CA ASN A 348 21.38 -9.74 14.18
C ASN A 348 20.29 -10.65 13.61
N MET A 349 20.15 -11.87 14.16
CA MET A 349 19.05 -12.76 13.82
C MET A 349 17.74 -12.17 14.32
N SER A 350 16.89 -11.74 13.39
CA SER A 350 15.54 -11.27 13.70
C SER A 350 14.53 -12.41 13.63
N ILE A 351 13.35 -12.25 14.24
CA ILE A 351 12.27 -13.24 14.14
C ILE A 351 11.91 -13.58 12.67
N LYS A 352 12.00 -12.59 11.77
CA LYS A 352 11.74 -12.77 10.33
C LYS A 352 12.84 -13.60 9.64
N LEU A 353 14.10 -13.38 10.02
CA LEU A 353 15.21 -14.22 9.57
C LEU A 353 15.10 -15.64 10.14
N HIS A 354 14.73 -15.78 11.41
CA HIS A 354 14.52 -17.07 12.05
C HIS A 354 13.44 -17.90 11.34
N PHE A 355 12.30 -17.29 10.97
CA PHE A 355 11.30 -18.01 10.16
C PHE A 355 11.87 -18.47 8.82
N LEU A 356 12.66 -17.62 8.15
CA LEU A 356 13.31 -17.99 6.90
C LEU A 356 14.36 -19.08 7.09
N HIS A 357 15.05 -19.14 8.22
CA HIS A 357 16.12 -20.11 8.46
C HIS A 357 15.61 -21.47 8.96
N ASN A 358 14.60 -21.47 9.83
CA ASN A 358 14.16 -22.66 10.57
C ASN A 358 12.76 -23.17 10.18
N HIS A 359 11.98 -22.40 9.43
CA HIS A 359 10.57 -22.69 9.14
C HIS A 359 10.22 -22.47 7.65
N LEU A 360 11.15 -22.84 6.74
CA LEU A 360 10.96 -22.72 5.29
C LEU A 360 9.78 -23.54 4.75
N ASP A 361 9.52 -24.68 5.39
CA ASP A 361 8.42 -25.59 5.13
C ASP A 361 7.04 -24.98 5.43
N TYR A 362 6.99 -24.02 6.35
CA TYR A 362 5.76 -23.30 6.70
C TYR A 362 5.32 -22.27 5.64
N PHE A 363 6.22 -21.86 4.74
CA PHE A 363 5.87 -20.93 3.66
C PHE A 363 5.08 -21.67 2.57
N PRO A 364 3.88 -21.18 2.20
CA PRO A 364 3.10 -21.78 1.12
C PRO A 364 3.85 -21.77 -0.21
N SER A 365 3.47 -22.67 -1.11
CA SER A 365 4.15 -22.85 -2.40
C SER A 365 4.06 -21.62 -3.31
N ASN A 366 3.00 -20.82 -3.20
CA ASN A 366 2.85 -19.57 -3.94
C ASN A 366 2.62 -18.38 -2.99
N LEU A 367 3.70 -17.66 -2.67
CA LEU A 367 3.65 -16.48 -1.81
C LEU A 367 3.10 -15.25 -2.52
N GLY A 368 3.25 -15.16 -3.84
CA GLY A 368 2.75 -14.05 -4.64
C GLY A 368 1.22 -13.93 -4.59
N ASP A 369 0.53 -15.07 -4.71
CA ASP A 369 -0.93 -15.14 -4.65
C ASP A 369 -1.51 -14.74 -3.28
N LEU A 370 -0.70 -14.88 -2.23
CA LEU A 370 -1.06 -14.59 -0.84
C LEU A 370 -0.42 -13.29 -0.32
N SER A 371 0.30 -12.58 -1.19
CA SER A 371 1.01 -11.34 -0.84
C SER A 371 0.07 -10.24 -0.37
N GLU A 372 0.53 -9.43 0.57
CA GLU A 372 -0.23 -8.30 1.14
C GLU A 372 -0.13 -7.03 0.29
N GLU A 373 0.52 -7.07 -0.87
CA GLU A 373 0.58 -5.91 -1.77
C GLU A 373 -0.81 -5.40 -2.18
N GLN A 374 -1.81 -6.28 -2.21
CA GLN A 374 -3.21 -5.89 -2.40
C GLN A 374 -3.78 -5.15 -1.18
N GLY A 375 -3.42 -5.53 0.04
CA GLY A 375 -3.76 -4.80 1.27
C GLY A 375 -3.15 -3.40 1.30
N GLU A 376 -1.90 -3.25 0.82
CA GLU A 376 -1.25 -1.94 0.70
C GLU A 376 -1.93 -1.03 -0.33
N ARG A 377 -2.40 -1.58 -1.46
CA ARG A 377 -3.22 -0.83 -2.42
C ARG A 377 -4.56 -0.41 -1.81
N PHE A 378 -5.17 -1.30 -1.03
CA PHE A 378 -6.39 -1.00 -0.30
C PHE A 378 -6.22 0.21 0.62
N HIS A 379 -5.06 0.42 1.26
CA HIS A 379 -4.82 1.65 2.03
C HIS A 379 -4.91 2.94 1.20
N GLN A 380 -4.50 2.90 -0.08
CA GLN A 380 -4.58 4.06 -0.97
C GLN A 380 -6.02 4.32 -1.43
N ASP A 381 -6.75 3.26 -1.78
CA ASP A 381 -8.15 3.36 -2.20
C ASP A 381 -9.03 3.81 -1.03
N LEU A 382 -8.83 3.21 0.14
CA LEU A 382 -9.57 3.56 1.33
C LEU A 382 -9.26 5.00 1.76
N ARG A 383 -8.00 5.46 1.70
CA ARG A 383 -7.63 6.88 1.94
C ARG A 383 -8.53 7.84 1.14
N THR A 384 -8.75 7.51 -0.12
CA THR A 384 -9.59 8.32 -1.01
C THR A 384 -11.05 8.35 -0.53
N MET A 385 -11.56 7.27 0.06
CA MET A 385 -12.88 7.26 0.69
C MET A 385 -12.91 8.05 1.99
N GLU A 386 -11.90 7.95 2.85
CA GLU A 386 -11.84 8.70 4.12
C GLU A 386 -11.90 10.20 3.84
N GLU A 387 -11.17 10.66 2.82
CA GLU A 387 -11.18 12.05 2.36
C GLU A 387 -12.58 12.48 1.88
N ARG A 388 -13.26 11.64 1.08
CA ARG A 388 -14.62 11.94 0.57
C ARG A 388 -15.65 12.06 1.66
N TYR A 389 -15.53 11.25 2.70
CA TYR A 389 -16.45 11.23 3.84
C TYR A 389 -15.97 12.11 5.00
N GLN A 390 -14.94 12.94 4.78
CA GLN A 390 -14.40 13.86 5.79
C GLN A 390 -14.04 13.15 7.11
N GLY A 391 -13.55 11.92 7.03
CA GLY A 391 -13.25 11.09 8.19
C GLY A 391 -14.46 10.57 8.96
N HIS A 392 -15.69 10.69 8.44
CA HIS A 392 -16.86 10.00 8.98
C HIS A 392 -16.88 8.56 8.49
N TRP A 393 -16.74 7.63 9.43
CA TRP A 393 -16.67 6.20 9.17
C TRP A 393 -17.94 5.52 9.64
N ASN A 394 -18.83 5.23 8.70
CA ASN A 394 -20.14 4.65 8.94
C ASN A 394 -20.46 3.58 7.88
N ALA A 395 -21.61 2.93 8.04
CA ALA A 395 -22.11 1.91 7.12
C ALA A 395 -22.23 2.45 5.69
N HIS A 396 -22.59 3.72 5.50
CA HIS A 396 -22.70 4.34 4.17
C HIS A 396 -21.37 4.35 3.43
N MET A 397 -20.28 4.70 4.11
CA MET A 397 -18.98 4.74 3.48
C MET A 397 -18.50 3.33 3.07
N MET A 398 -18.70 2.31 3.92
CA MET A 398 -18.35 0.92 3.57
C MET A 398 -19.21 0.38 2.42
N ALA A 399 -20.51 0.68 2.44
CA ALA A 399 -21.44 0.33 1.37
C ALA A 399 -21.10 1.03 0.04
N ASP A 400 -20.68 2.30 0.09
CA ASP A 400 -20.27 3.07 -1.09
C ASP A 400 -18.94 2.56 -1.66
N TYR A 401 -18.02 2.13 -0.79
CA TYR A 401 -16.82 1.45 -1.25
C TYR A 401 -17.17 0.15 -2.00
N CYS A 402 -18.06 -0.68 -1.44
CA CYS A 402 -18.53 -1.90 -2.12
C CYS A 402 -19.14 -1.58 -3.49
N TRP A 403 -19.98 -0.54 -3.59
CA TRP A 403 -20.50 -0.08 -4.87
C TRP A 403 -19.39 0.31 -5.86
N SER A 404 -18.33 0.97 -5.39
CA SER A 404 -17.23 1.45 -6.25
C SER A 404 -16.36 0.32 -6.82
N ILE A 405 -16.31 -0.83 -6.15
CA ILE A 405 -15.55 -2.01 -6.59
C ILE A 405 -16.43 -3.11 -7.18
N GLN A 406 -17.75 -2.90 -7.23
CA GLN A 406 -18.69 -3.85 -7.81
C GLN A 406 -18.52 -3.84 -9.34
N ASN A 407 -17.93 -4.90 -9.90
CA ASN A 407 -17.74 -5.03 -11.33
C ASN A 407 -19.08 -5.27 -12.06
N SER A 408 -19.19 -4.77 -13.29
CA SER A 408 -20.07 -5.34 -14.32
C SER A 408 -19.46 -6.63 -14.91
N PRO A 409 -20.22 -7.46 -15.65
CA PRO A 409 -19.68 -8.69 -16.25
C PRO A 409 -18.55 -8.32 -17.22
N GLN A 410 -17.62 -9.27 -17.41
CA GLN A 410 -16.40 -9.20 -18.24
C GLN A 410 -16.43 -8.15 -19.37
N PRO A 411 -15.37 -7.33 -19.56
CA PRO A 411 -15.25 -6.51 -20.75
C PRO A 411 -15.27 -7.43 -21.97
N SER A 412 -16.10 -7.08 -22.96
CA SER A 412 -15.96 -7.57 -24.32
C SER A 412 -14.53 -7.29 -24.80
N ALA A 413 -14.08 -8.06 -25.80
CA ALA A 413 -12.69 -8.20 -26.23
C ALA A 413 -11.95 -6.93 -26.74
N SER A 414 -12.44 -5.72 -26.45
CA SER A 414 -11.81 -4.43 -26.69
C SER A 414 -11.22 -3.80 -25.42
N ALA A 415 -10.61 -4.60 -24.53
CA ALA A 415 -9.88 -4.06 -23.38
C ALA A 415 -8.54 -3.46 -23.84
N ARG A 416 -8.51 -2.15 -24.12
CA ARG A 416 -7.25 -1.39 -24.25
C ARG A 416 -6.46 -1.55 -22.94
N LYS A 417 -5.19 -1.96 -23.06
CA LYS A 417 -4.23 -2.15 -21.96
C LYS A 417 -4.33 -1.02 -20.92
N SER A 418 -4.60 -1.37 -19.67
CA SER A 418 -4.58 -0.46 -18.52
C SER A 418 -3.23 0.28 -18.45
N THR A 419 -3.21 1.55 -18.86
CA THR A 419 -2.11 2.47 -18.57
C THR A 419 -2.18 2.87 -17.10
N LYS A 420 -1.03 2.91 -16.42
CA LYS A 420 -0.87 3.40 -15.03
C LYS A 420 -1.76 4.64 -14.80
N ARG A 421 -2.60 4.61 -13.76
CA ARG A 421 -3.25 5.80 -13.19
C ARG A 421 -2.18 6.83 -12.80
N LYS A 422 -1.90 7.80 -13.66
CA LYS A 422 -1.24 9.05 -13.28
C LYS A 422 -2.32 9.99 -12.79
N ARG A 423 -2.29 10.35 -11.50
CA ARG A 423 -3.10 11.45 -10.98
C ARG A 423 -2.46 12.77 -11.43
N SER A 424 -3.24 13.63 -12.07
CA SER A 424 -2.91 15.03 -12.28
C SER A 424 -2.84 15.72 -10.91
N ALA A 425 -1.68 16.24 -10.53
CA ALA A 425 -1.58 17.13 -9.38
C ALA A 425 -2.29 18.45 -9.76
N GLY A 426 -3.45 18.72 -9.17
CA GLY A 426 -4.06 20.05 -9.24
C GLY A 426 -3.11 21.05 -8.60
N VAL A 427 -2.55 21.95 -9.41
CA VAL A 427 -1.76 23.08 -8.94
C VAL A 427 -2.73 24.04 -8.24
N VAL A 428 -2.75 23.98 -6.91
CA VAL A 428 -3.27 25.09 -6.11
C VAL A 428 -2.23 26.19 -6.19
N LYS A 429 -2.47 27.21 -7.04
CA LYS A 429 -1.70 28.46 -7.02
C LYS A 429 -1.93 29.11 -5.65
N LYS A 430 -0.95 29.00 -4.76
CA LYS A 430 -0.81 29.92 -3.62
C LYS A 430 -0.40 31.27 -4.18
N THR A 431 -1.31 32.24 -4.14
CA THR A 431 -1.00 33.66 -4.34
C THR A 431 -0.15 34.13 -3.16
N THR A 432 1.16 34.22 -3.36
CA THR A 432 2.03 35.02 -2.51
C THR A 432 1.98 36.47 -2.97
N LYS A 433 1.44 37.35 -2.11
CA LYS A 433 1.72 38.79 -2.15
C LYS A 433 3.23 38.96 -2.02
N ASN A 434 3.85 39.65 -2.98
CA ASN A 434 4.81 40.75 -2.79
C ASN A 434 5.64 40.92 -4.07
N ASP A 435 5.20 41.81 -4.95
CA ASP A 435 6.06 42.46 -5.93
C ASP A 435 5.85 43.97 -5.77
N VAL A 436 6.81 44.66 -5.17
CA VAL A 436 7.08 46.08 -5.45
C VAL A 436 8.59 46.33 -5.30
N ILE A 437 9.23 46.37 -6.48
CA ILE A 437 10.33 47.27 -6.91
C ILE A 437 11.74 47.05 -6.33
N SER A 438 12.66 46.68 -7.22
CA SER A 438 14.03 47.23 -7.22
C SER A 438 14.57 47.35 -8.64
N ALA A 439 14.94 48.57 -9.05
CA ALA A 439 15.99 48.80 -10.04
C ALA A 439 16.46 50.26 -9.96
N ALA A 440 17.67 50.48 -9.43
CA ALA A 440 18.69 51.38 -9.99
C ALA A 440 19.99 51.32 -9.13
N PRO A 441 21.19 51.34 -9.74
CA PRO A 441 22.47 51.23 -9.03
C PRO A 441 23.26 52.56 -9.02
N THR A 442 24.09 52.79 -7.99
CA THR A 442 25.41 53.47 -8.08
C THR A 442 26.19 53.37 -6.76
N THR A 443 27.51 53.21 -6.89
CA THR A 443 28.59 53.03 -5.91
C THR A 443 29.03 54.35 -5.21
N PRO A 444 30.13 54.37 -4.41
CA PRO A 444 30.50 53.69 -3.17
C PRO A 444 30.85 54.72 -2.04
N VAL A 445 31.31 54.30 -0.84
CA VAL A 445 32.38 54.93 0.00
C VAL A 445 32.27 54.56 1.51
N ALA A 446 33.46 54.28 2.09
CA ALA A 446 33.91 54.36 3.49
C ALA A 446 33.53 53.30 4.55
N ALA A 447 34.57 52.71 5.13
CA ALA A 447 34.65 52.06 6.45
C ALA A 447 34.98 53.11 7.56
N PRO A 448 35.31 52.72 8.81
CA PRO A 448 34.69 51.82 9.78
C PRO A 448 34.43 52.53 11.14
N ALA A 449 33.73 51.91 12.09
CA ALA A 449 33.88 52.27 13.51
C ALA A 449 33.54 51.11 14.47
N GLN A 450 34.54 50.78 15.29
CA GLN A 450 34.45 49.98 16.52
C GLN A 450 33.58 50.67 17.58
N PHE A 451 33.28 49.92 18.65
CA PHE A 451 32.94 50.25 20.05
C PHE A 451 31.74 49.37 20.43
N GLY A 452 31.74 48.57 21.48
CA GLY A 452 32.57 48.41 22.66
C GLY A 452 31.73 47.55 23.61
N LEU A 453 32.34 46.55 24.24
CA LEU A 453 31.75 45.84 25.39
C LEU A 453 31.44 46.84 26.52
N PRO A 454 30.45 46.58 27.39
CA PRO A 454 30.83 45.85 28.61
C PRO A 454 29.80 44.87 29.20
N LEU A 455 30.38 43.86 29.82
CA LEU A 455 29.96 43.04 30.96
C LEU A 455 28.91 43.65 31.92
N ARG A 456 27.97 42.81 32.38
CA ARG A 456 27.53 42.62 33.79
C ARG A 456 26.54 41.44 33.86
N THR A 457 26.93 40.27 34.38
CA THR A 457 26.88 39.77 35.79
C THR A 457 25.51 39.30 36.26
N HIS A 458 25.55 38.16 36.97
CA HIS A 458 24.57 37.53 37.86
C HIS A 458 23.48 36.67 37.18
N ASP A 459 23.07 35.54 37.74
CA ASP A 459 23.62 34.54 38.69
C ASP A 459 22.49 33.50 38.85
N SER A 460 22.84 32.32 39.35
CA SER A 460 21.93 31.38 40.03
C SER A 460 20.90 30.58 39.20
N ARG A 461 21.29 29.31 39.00
CA ARG A 461 20.51 28.04 39.10
C ARG A 461 19.44 28.01 40.20
N PRO A 462 18.53 27.02 40.26
CA PRO A 462 18.61 25.61 39.78
C PRO A 462 18.17 25.32 38.36
#